data_AF-A0A9E2ADL3-F1
#
_entry.id   AF-A0A9E2ADL3-F1
#
_cell.length_a   1.000
_cell.length_b   1.000
_cell.length_c   1.000
_cell.angle_alpha   90.00
_cell.angle_beta   90.00
_cell.angle_gamma   90.00
#
_symmetry.space_group_name_H-M   'P 1'
#
loop_
_entity.id
_entity.type
_entity.pdbx_description
1 polymer ?
#
loop_
_entity_poly.entity_id
_entity_poly.type
_entity_poly.pdbx_seq_one_letter_code
_entity_poly.pdbx_strand_id
1 'polypeptide(L)' 'EEANILVRIDSTDDIWIDRRLIDPRAVRANIERMWAENPQASVIIQPSRRSTNKMLVAVMDAARQAGVPDVSIAESTR' A
#
# COMPACT_ATOMS: atom_id res chain seq x y z
N GLU A 1 6.64 -4.77 -18.08
CA GLU A 1 7.01 -4.48 -16.68
C GLU A 1 5.80 -4.83 -15.82
N GLU A 2 5.97 -5.72 -14.86
CA GLU A 2 4.94 -6.05 -13.88
C GLU A 2 4.73 -4.82 -13.00
N ALA A 3 3.55 -4.19 -13.10
CA ALA A 3 3.24 -3.01 -12.32
C ALA A 3 2.93 -3.45 -10.88
N ASN A 4 3.85 -3.19 -9.96
CA ASN A 4 3.65 -3.40 -8.53
C ASN A 4 2.61 -2.41 -7.98
N ILE A 5 1.88 -2.82 -6.96
CA ILE A 5 0.92 -1.97 -6.25
C ILE A 5 1.70 -1.09 -5.29
N LEU A 6 1.91 0.17 -5.69
CA LEU A 6 2.62 1.13 -4.86
C LEU A 6 1.66 1.82 -3.88
N VAL A 7 1.89 1.64 -2.59
CA VAL A 7 1.14 2.29 -1.52
C VAL A 7 2.07 3.25 -0.79
N ARG A 8 1.81 4.56 -0.89
CA ARG A 8 2.58 5.58 -0.17
C ARG A 8 1.79 6.05 1.05
N ILE A 9 2.48 6.23 2.17
CA ILE A 9 1.94 6.90 3.36
C ILE A 9 2.78 8.16 3.57
N ASP A 10 2.17 9.34 3.51
CA ASP A 10 2.92 10.58 3.67
C ASP A 10 3.09 10.97 5.15
N SER A 11 3.60 12.18 5.40
CA SER A 11 3.85 12.67 6.76
C SER A 11 2.59 12.99 7.56
N THR A 12 1.41 13.03 6.93
CA THR A 12 0.12 13.30 7.57
C THR A 12 -0.73 12.04 7.73
N ASP A 13 -0.14 10.87 7.50
CA ASP A 13 -0.81 9.56 7.45
C ASP A 13 -1.82 9.43 6.29
N ASP A 14 -1.74 10.28 5.27
CA ASP A 14 -2.55 10.15 4.08
C ASP A 14 -2.02 9.02 3.19
N ILE A 15 -2.94 8.18 2.71
CA ILE A 15 -2.63 6.98 1.94
C ILE A 15 -2.84 7.25 0.46
N TRP A 16 -1.81 6.99 -0.33
CA TRP A 16 -1.82 7.19 -1.77
C TRP A 16 -1.60 5.88 -2.51
N ILE A 17 -2.52 5.53 -3.39
CA ILE A 17 -2.41 4.37 -4.30
C ILE A 17 -2.67 4.88 -5.72
N ASP A 18 -1.77 4.62 -6.66
CA ASP A 18 -1.85 5.10 -8.05
C ASP A 18 -2.14 6.61 -8.17
N ARG A 19 -1.46 7.42 -7.34
CA ARG A 19 -1.63 8.89 -7.28
C ARG A 19 -3.03 9.35 -6.84
N ARG A 20 -3.85 8.47 -6.28
CA ARG A 20 -5.14 8.80 -5.67
C ARG A 20 -5.05 8.73 -4.15
N LEU A 21 -5.69 9.67 -3.49
CA LEU A 21 -5.89 9.63 -2.04
C LEU A 21 -6.96 8.58 -1.71
N ILE A 22 -6.64 7.65 -0.83
CA ILE A 22 -7.49 6.52 -0.46
C ILE A 22 -7.84 6.60 1.02
N ASP A 23 -9.12 6.49 1.34
CA ASP A 23 -9.57 6.33 2.73
C ASP A 23 -8.97 5.04 3.32
N PRO A 24 -8.43 5.05 4.55
CA PRO A 24 -7.87 3.86 5.19
C PRO A 24 -8.78 2.62 5.16
N ARG A 25 -10.11 2.80 5.22
CA ARG A 25 -11.09 1.70 5.16
C ARG A 25 -11.23 1.10 3.77
N ALA A 26 -10.87 1.85 2.74
CA ALA A 26 -10.95 1.45 1.34
C ALA A 26 -9.66 0.80 0.82
N VAL A 27 -8.56 0.85 1.58
CA VAL A 27 -7.24 0.32 1.16
C VAL A 27 -7.33 -1.14 0.74
N ARG A 28 -7.94 -2.00 1.56
CA ARG A 28 -8.08 -3.43 1.25
C ARG A 28 -8.78 -3.65 -0.10
N ALA A 29 -9.95 -3.05 -0.28
CA ALA A 29 -10.72 -3.20 -1.52
C ALA A 29 -9.98 -2.69 -2.76
N ASN A 30 -9.17 -1.63 -2.62
CA ASN A 30 -8.34 -1.15 -3.73
C ASN A 30 -7.21 -2.14 -4.06
N ILE A 31 -6.52 -2.69 -3.04
CA ILE A 31 -5.45 -3.68 -3.24
C ILE A 31 -6.01 -4.98 -3.83
N GLU A 32 -7.14 -5.50 -3.32
CA GLU A 32 -7.82 -6.69 -3.84
C GLU A 32 -8.14 -6.53 -5.33
N ARG A 33 -8.73 -5.39 -5.72
CA ARG A 33 -9.06 -5.10 -7.11
C ARG A 33 -7.81 -5.07 -8.00
N MET A 34 -6.76 -4.37 -7.57
CA MET A 34 -5.52 -4.24 -8.35
C MET A 34 -4.79 -5.58 -8.48
N TRP A 35 -4.78 -6.39 -7.42
CA TRP A 35 -4.19 -7.72 -7.45
C TRP A 35 -5.02 -8.70 -8.29
N ALA A 36 -6.35 -8.59 -8.29
CA ALA A 36 -7.19 -9.36 -9.20
C ALA A 36 -6.95 -9.00 -10.67
N GLU A 37 -6.63 -7.74 -10.97
CA GLU A 37 -6.24 -7.28 -12.31
C GLU A 37 -4.83 -7.72 -12.71
N ASN A 38 -3.91 -7.85 -11.74
CA ASN A 38 -2.56 -8.37 -11.95
C ASN A 38 -2.10 -9.27 -10.77
N PRO A 39 -2.38 -10.59 -10.81
CA PRO A 39 -2.06 -11.50 -9.70
C PRO A 39 -0.55 -11.70 -9.45
N GLN A 40 0.30 -11.26 -10.38
CA GLN A 40 1.76 -11.26 -10.22
C GLN A 40 2.29 -10.00 -9.53
N ALA A 41 1.45 -8.98 -9.32
CA ALA A 41 1.87 -7.76 -8.65
C ALA A 41 2.16 -8.00 -7.16
N SER A 42 3.29 -7.50 -6.70
CA SER A 42 3.59 -7.36 -5.27
C SER A 42 3.11 -6.01 -4.74
N VAL A 43 2.84 -5.93 -3.43
CA VAL A 43 2.53 -4.66 -2.75
C VAL A 43 3.81 -4.07 -2.18
N ILE A 44 4.11 -2.83 -2.55
CA ILE A 44 5.25 -2.07 -2.03
C ILE A 44 4.71 -0.90 -1.21
N ILE A 45 5.01 -0.90 0.09
CA ILE A 45 4.60 0.16 1.01
C ILE A 45 5.77 1.13 1.21
N GLN A 46 5.53 2.41 0.94
CA GLN A 46 6.49 3.51 1.10
C GLN A 46 6.01 4.48 2.18
N PRO A 47 6.33 4.22 3.46
CA PRO A 47 5.99 5.14 4.54
C PRO A 47 6.96 6.32 4.59
N SER A 48 6.44 7.49 4.92
CA SER A 48 7.22 8.64 5.35
C SER A 48 7.86 8.36 6.71
N ARG A 49 9.07 8.88 6.94
CA ARG A 49 9.71 8.84 8.29
C ARG A 49 8.87 9.49 9.39
N ARG A 50 7.89 10.32 9.01
CA ARG A 50 6.98 11.02 9.93
C ARG A 50 5.59 10.36 10.04
N SER A 51 5.30 9.34 9.24
CA SER A 51 4.03 8.60 9.36
C SER A 51 3.99 7.82 10.67
N THR A 52 2.80 7.57 11.19
CA THR A 52 2.64 6.76 12.38
C THR A 52 2.80 5.28 12.08
N ASN A 53 3.39 4.54 13.02
CA ASN A 53 3.43 3.07 12.95
C ASN A 53 2.02 2.47 12.89
N LYS A 54 1.03 3.14 13.50
CA LYS A 54 -0.37 2.73 13.43
C LYS A 54 -0.87 2.71 11.98
N MET A 55 -0.57 3.74 11.19
CA MET A 55 -0.98 3.78 9.80
C MET A 55 -0.26 2.74 8.95
N LEU A 56 1.05 2.57 9.15
CA LEU A 56 1.83 1.54 8.48
C LEU A 56 1.26 0.14 8.72
N VAL A 57 0.99 -0.23 9.97
CA VAL A 57 0.42 -1.53 10.32
C VAL A 57 -0.97 -1.70 9.70
N ALA A 58 -1.81 -0.66 9.70
CA ALA A 58 -3.13 -0.73 9.08
C ALA A 58 -3.07 -1.04 7.57
N VAL A 59 -2.12 -0.44 6.86
CA VAL A 59 -1.89 -0.72 5.43
C VAL A 59 -1.34 -2.14 5.21
N MET A 60 -0.39 -2.58 6.03
CA MET A 60 0.16 -3.94 5.95
C MET A 60 -0.91 -5.00 6.19
N ASP A 61 -1.76 -4.81 7.19
CA ASP A 61 -2.85 -5.72 7.50
C ASP A 61 -3.90 -5.74 6.37
N ALA A 62 -4.22 -4.58 5.80
CA ALA A 62 -5.11 -4.50 4.64
C ALA A 62 -4.56 -5.26 3.43
N ALA A 63 -3.25 -5.14 3.14
CA ALA A 63 -2.60 -5.86 2.05
C ALA A 63 -2.61 -7.38 2.25
N ARG A 64 -2.36 -7.84 3.48
CA ARG A 64 -2.44 -9.27 3.83
C ARG A 64 -3.86 -9.82 3.77
N GLN A 65 -4.83 -9.06 4.28
CA GLN A 65 -6.25 -9.45 4.21
C GLN A 65 -6.78 -9.49 2.77
N ALA A 66 -6.19 -8.70 1.87
CA ALA A 66 -6.48 -8.74 0.44
C ALA A 66 -5.98 -10.02 -0.26
N GLY A 67 -5.27 -10.91 0.45
CA GLY A 67 -4.74 -12.15 -0.10
C GLY A 67 -3.41 -12.01 -0.84
N VAL A 68 -2.77 -10.83 -0.78
CA VAL A 68 -1.48 -10.61 -1.43
C VAL A 68 -0.36 -11.26 -0.60
N PRO A 69 0.40 -12.23 -1.15
CA PRO A 69 1.44 -12.93 -0.41
C PRO A 69 2.73 -12.11 -0.26
N ASP A 70 3.05 -11.29 -1.25
CA ASP A 70 4.28 -10.51 -1.30
C ASP A 70 4.02 -9.03 -0.96
N VAL A 71 4.34 -8.68 0.28
CA VAL A 71 4.23 -7.33 0.82
C VAL A 71 5.61 -6.90 1.31
N SER A 72 6.15 -5.86 0.68
CA SER A 72 7.46 -5.29 1.03
C SER A 72 7.32 -3.85 1.51
N ILE A 73 8.26 -3.41 2.34
CA ILE A 73 8.38 -2.03 2.78
C ILE A 73 9.66 -1.47 2.16
N ALA A 74 9.53 -0.38 1.43
CA ALA A 74 10.66 0.31 0.82
C ALA A 74 10.69 1.75 1.31
N GLU A 75 11.86 2.24 1.70
CA GLU A 75 12.03 3.68 1.87
C GLU A 75 12.20 4.32 0.50
N SER A 76 11.48 5.42 0.24
CA SER A 76 11.73 6.22 -0.96
C SER A 76 13.02 7.00 -0.72
N THR A 77 14.16 6.41 -1.08
CA THR A 77 15.44 7.12 -1.20
C THR A 77 15.27 8.20 -2.25
N ARG A 78 15.09 9.44 -1.80
CA ARG A 78 15.42 10.63 -2.59
C ARG A 78 16.77 11.15 -2.14
#